data_AF-A0A1Y2MTL2-F1
#
_entry.id   AF-A0A1Y2MTL2-F1
#
_cell.length_a   1.000
_cell.length_b   1.000
_cell.length_c   1.000
_cell.angle_alpha   90.00
_cell.angle_beta   90.00
_cell.angle_gamma   90.00
#
_symmetry.space_group_name_H-M   'P 1'
#
loop_
_entity.id
_entity.type
_entity.pdbx_description
1 polymer ?
#
loop_
_entity_poly.entity_id
_entity_poly.type
_entity_poly.pdbx_seq_one_letter_code
_entity_poly.pdbx_strand_id
1 'polypeptide(L)'
;MDRATAFRALRDVGAAAWFGGSLMGVSGLNAAADAAGGPADRQRVATAGWSTWTPIARAALAATLTGGLGQLATRRATGDAVGVGLTVAAAGLTVGTAVLGARDDAPKDAIRAAEWAVPALLAGVILSGARR
;
A
#
# COMPACT_ATOMS: atom_id res chain seq x y z
N MET A 1 -12.17 -6.73 -21.97
CA MET A 1 -10.84 -6.84 -21.32
C MET A 1 -10.59 -8.28 -20.96
N ASP A 2 -9.38 -8.79 -21.18
CA ASP A 2 -9.00 -10.09 -20.65
C ASP A 2 -8.74 -10.03 -19.12
N ARG A 3 -8.77 -11.19 -18.45
CA ARG A 3 -8.62 -11.29 -16.99
C ARG A 3 -7.24 -10.81 -16.52
N ALA A 4 -6.19 -11.06 -17.30
CA ALA A 4 -4.83 -10.67 -16.96
C ALA A 4 -4.66 -9.13 -16.94
N THR A 5 -5.25 -8.45 -17.92
CA THR A 5 -5.29 -6.99 -18.02
C THR A 5 -6.10 -6.39 -16.88
N ALA A 6 -7.24 -7.00 -16.51
CA ALA A 6 -8.02 -6.54 -15.37
C ALA A 6 -7.24 -6.60 -14.05
N PHE A 7 -6.53 -7.71 -13.79
CA PHE A 7 -5.69 -7.81 -12.59
C PHE A 7 -4.50 -6.85 -12.60
N ARG A 8 -3.88 -6.62 -13.76
CA ARG A 8 -2.85 -5.58 -13.90
C ARG A 8 -3.41 -4.20 -13.61
N ALA A 9 -4.55 -3.84 -14.20
CA ALA A 9 -5.20 -2.55 -13.97
C ALA A 9 -5.56 -2.34 -12.48
N LEU A 10 -6.16 -3.34 -11.83
CA LEU A 10 -6.47 -3.28 -10.39
C LEU A 10 -5.21 -3.04 -9.54
N ARG A 11 -4.13 -3.77 -9.86
CA ARG A 11 -2.85 -3.62 -9.17
C ARG A 11 -2.30 -2.21 -9.32
N ASP A 12 -2.23 -1.73 -10.56
CA ASP A 12 -1.54 -0.49 -10.89
C ASP A 12 -2.35 0.74 -10.44
N VAL A 13 -3.68 0.72 -10.60
CA VAL A 13 -4.58 1.79 -10.10
C VAL A 13 -4.59 1.83 -8.57
N GLY A 14 -4.66 0.69 -7.90
CA GLY A 14 -4.58 0.61 -6.44
C GLY A 14 -3.25 1.17 -5.92
N ALA A 15 -2.14 0.77 -6.53
CA ALA A 15 -0.81 1.26 -6.15
C ALA A 15 -0.66 2.78 -6.39
N ALA A 16 -1.19 3.28 -7.52
CA ALA A 16 -1.16 4.70 -7.84
C ALA A 16 -1.98 5.53 -6.84
N ALA A 17 -3.19 5.07 -6.47
CA ALA A 17 -4.02 5.74 -5.47
C ALA A 17 -3.35 5.76 -4.09
N TRP A 18 -2.75 4.63 -3.66
CA TRP A 18 -2.01 4.54 -2.40
C TRP A 18 -0.82 5.49 -2.35
N PHE A 19 -0.01 5.51 -3.41
CA PHE A 19 1.15 6.40 -3.54
C PHE A 19 0.71 7.88 -3.56
N GLY A 20 -0.28 8.22 -4.40
CA GLY A 20 -0.79 9.58 -4.51
C GLY A 20 -1.36 10.11 -3.20
N GLY A 21 -2.09 9.29 -2.45
CA GLY A 21 -2.58 9.63 -1.11
C GLY A 21 -1.47 9.90 -0.11
N SER A 22 -0.45 9.06 -0.09
CA SER A 22 0.72 9.24 0.78
C SER A 22 1.49 10.52 0.46
N LEU A 23 1.71 10.79 -0.84
CA LEU A 23 2.39 11.99 -1.29
C LEU A 23 1.58 13.26 -0.94
N MET A 24 0.28 13.27 -1.23
CA MET A 24 -0.63 14.36 -0.85
C MET A 24 -0.67 14.56 0.67
N GLY A 25 -0.64 13.47 1.44
CA GLY A 25 -0.58 13.51 2.89
C GLY A 25 0.63 14.27 3.42
N VAL A 26 1.83 13.92 2.92
CA VAL A 26 3.10 14.54 3.37
C VAL A 26 3.26 15.96 2.85
N SER A 27 2.96 16.22 1.58
CA SER A 27 3.24 17.52 0.95
C SER A 27 2.10 18.54 1.08
N GLY A 28 0.85 18.07 1.16
CA GLY A 28 -0.35 18.91 1.16
C GLY A 28 -1.03 18.94 2.51
N LEU A 29 -1.55 17.80 2.98
CA LEU A 29 -2.36 17.74 4.21
C LEU A 29 -1.56 18.13 5.45
N ASN A 30 -0.36 17.57 5.63
CA ASN A 30 0.47 17.88 6.79
C ASN A 30 0.94 19.35 6.76
N ALA A 31 1.29 19.87 5.59
CA ALA A 31 1.65 21.28 5.43
C ALA A 31 0.46 22.22 5.73
N ALA A 32 -0.76 21.87 5.29
CA ALA A 32 -1.98 22.60 5.62
C ALA A 32 -2.30 22.53 7.12
N ALA A 33 -2.09 21.38 7.76
CA ALA A 33 -2.23 21.23 9.19
C ALA A 33 -1.22 22.10 9.96
N ASP A 34 0.02 22.21 9.50
CA ASP A 34 1.03 23.07 10.09
C ASP A 34 0.68 24.56 9.97
N ALA A 35 -0.02 24.97 8.91
CA ALA A 35 -0.50 26.33 8.71
C ALA A 35 -1.76 26.67 9.52
N ALA A 36 -2.47 25.68 10.06
CA ALA A 36 -3.75 25.86 10.74
C ALA A 36 -3.66 26.51 12.14
N GLY A 37 -2.46 26.81 12.64
CA GLY A 37 -2.23 27.54 13.89
C GLY A 37 -1.60 26.69 14.98
N GLY A 38 -2.29 26.54 16.12
CA GLY A 38 -1.76 25.88 17.31
C GLY A 38 -1.67 24.35 17.20
N PRO A 39 -0.98 23.65 18.14
CA PRO A 39 -0.83 22.20 18.11
C PRO A 39 -2.16 21.43 18.05
N ALA A 40 -3.20 21.93 18.70
CA ALA A 40 -4.53 21.34 18.69
C ALA A 40 -5.21 21.46 17.31
N ASP A 41 -5.03 22.58 16.61
CA ASP A 41 -5.58 22.80 15.26
C ASP A 41 -4.88 21.92 14.23
N ARG A 42 -3.53 21.83 14.32
CA ARG A 42 -2.75 20.91 13.50
C ARG A 42 -3.24 19.47 13.63
N GLN A 43 -3.40 18.98 14.86
CA GLN A 43 -3.89 17.62 15.09
C GLN A 43 -5.30 17.43 14.55
N ARG A 44 -6.22 18.38 14.77
CA ARG A 44 -7.59 18.31 14.25
C ARG A 44 -7.63 18.21 12.73
N VAL A 45 -6.89 19.08 12.03
CA VAL A 45 -6.85 19.11 10.55
C VAL A 45 -6.26 17.82 10.01
N ALA A 46 -5.12 17.37 10.55
CA ALA A 46 -4.49 16.12 10.14
C ALA A 46 -5.43 14.93 10.38
N THR A 47 -6.01 14.79 11.57
CA THR A 47 -6.93 13.69 11.89
C THR A 47 -8.16 13.69 10.99
N ALA A 48 -8.76 14.86 10.70
CA ALA A 48 -9.91 14.95 9.80
C ALA A 48 -9.57 14.56 8.35
N GLY A 49 -8.40 14.98 7.85
CA GLY A 49 -7.94 14.61 6.52
C GLY A 49 -7.65 13.11 6.40
N TRP A 50 -6.89 12.57 7.36
CA TRP A 50 -6.54 11.16 7.37
C TRP A 50 -7.76 10.24 7.59
N SER A 51 -8.73 10.64 8.43
CA SER A 51 -9.94 9.83 8.64
C SER A 51 -10.79 9.72 7.37
N THR A 52 -10.87 10.79 6.58
CA THR A 52 -11.59 10.82 5.30
C THR A 52 -10.87 10.03 4.21
N TRP A 53 -9.52 10.05 4.21
CA TRP A 53 -8.71 9.31 3.25
C TRP A 53 -8.62 7.80 3.55
N THR A 54 -8.68 7.41 4.83
CA THR A 54 -8.45 6.02 5.28
C THR A 54 -9.30 4.97 4.55
N PRO A 55 -10.62 5.15 4.31
CA PRO A 55 -11.42 4.20 3.54
C PRO A 55 -10.93 4.03 2.10
N ILE A 56 -10.51 5.12 1.44
CA ILE A 56 -9.96 5.10 0.08
C ILE A 56 -8.62 4.37 0.07
N ALA A 57 -7.76 4.64 1.06
CA ALA A 57 -6.48 3.96 1.22
C ALA A 57 -6.66 2.44 1.39
N ARG A 58 -7.66 2.01 2.18
CA ARG A 58 -8.01 0.58 2.34
C ARG A 58 -8.50 -0.04 1.04
N ALA A 59 -9.35 0.65 0.27
CA ALA A 59 -9.81 0.17 -1.03
C ALA A 59 -8.65 0.06 -2.05
N ALA A 60 -7.74 1.03 -2.05
CA ALA A 60 -6.54 1.04 -2.89
C ALA A 60 -5.61 -0.15 -2.57
N LEU A 61 -5.37 -0.44 -1.29
CA LEU A 61 -4.63 -1.63 -0.87
C LEU A 61 -5.33 -2.92 -1.31
N ALA A 62 -6.64 -3.03 -1.09
CA ALA A 62 -7.40 -4.21 -1.49
C ALA A 62 -7.31 -4.45 -3.00
N ALA A 63 -7.48 -3.41 -3.82
CA ALA A 63 -7.33 -3.50 -5.27
C ALA A 63 -5.91 -3.93 -5.67
N THR A 64 -4.88 -3.37 -5.01
CA THR A 64 -3.48 -3.74 -5.23
C THR A 64 -3.23 -5.22 -4.97
N LEU A 65 -3.74 -5.72 -3.83
CA LEU A 65 -3.61 -7.12 -3.41
C LEU A 65 -4.37 -8.06 -4.33
N THR A 66 -5.62 -7.76 -4.67
CA THR A 66 -6.42 -8.59 -5.59
C THR A 66 -5.76 -8.67 -6.97
N GLY A 67 -5.25 -7.55 -7.48
CA GLY A 67 -4.50 -7.53 -8.74
C GLY A 67 -3.20 -8.33 -8.68
N GLY A 68 -2.44 -8.20 -7.59
CA GLY A 68 -1.21 -8.96 -7.36
C GLY A 68 -1.45 -10.48 -7.26
N LEU A 69 -2.42 -10.90 -6.46
CA LEU A 69 -2.80 -12.31 -6.31
C LEU A 69 -3.36 -12.89 -7.61
N GLY A 70 -4.13 -12.11 -8.37
CA GLY A 70 -4.63 -12.52 -9.68
C GLY A 70 -3.52 -12.79 -10.70
N GLN A 71 -2.39 -12.08 -10.62
CA GLN A 71 -1.22 -12.35 -11.46
C GLN A 71 -0.39 -13.56 -10.99
N LEU A 72 -0.60 -14.05 -9.77
CA LEU A 72 0.16 -15.18 -9.23
C LEU A 72 -0.04 -16.46 -10.05
N ALA A 73 -1.26 -16.68 -10.57
CA ALA A 73 -1.57 -17.80 -11.46
C ALA A 73 -0.75 -17.76 -12.74
N THR A 74 -0.62 -16.59 -13.37
CA THR A 74 0.20 -16.41 -14.57
C THR A 74 1.68 -16.65 -14.29
N ARG A 75 2.21 -16.13 -13.16
CA ARG A 75 3.61 -16.33 -12.78
C ARG A 75 3.93 -17.81 -12.54
N ARG A 76 3.04 -18.54 -11.86
CA ARG A 76 3.15 -20.00 -11.66
C ARG A 76 3.16 -20.76 -12.98
N ALA A 77 2.28 -20.41 -13.92
CA ALA A 77 2.22 -21.06 -15.23
C ALA A 77 3.51 -20.85 -16.04
N THR A 78 4.21 -19.74 -15.84
CA THR A 78 5.50 -19.45 -16.51
C THR A 78 6.74 -19.98 -15.75
N GLY A 79 6.57 -20.70 -14.64
CA GLY A 79 7.70 -21.23 -13.85
C GLY A 79 8.47 -20.19 -13.03
N ASP A 80 7.89 -19.01 -12.80
CA ASP A 80 8.56 -17.89 -12.11
C ASP A 80 8.51 -18.03 -10.59
N ALA A 81 9.31 -18.95 -10.05
CA ALA A 81 9.36 -19.23 -8.62
C ALA A 81 9.73 -17.98 -7.79
N VAL A 82 10.66 -17.16 -8.28
CA VAL A 82 11.11 -15.93 -7.62
C VAL A 82 9.97 -14.90 -7.58
N GLY A 83 9.32 -14.65 -8.71
CA GLY A 83 8.20 -13.72 -8.80
C GLY A 83 6.99 -14.14 -7.97
N VAL A 84 6.75 -15.45 -7.85
CA VAL A 84 5.73 -16.02 -6.95
C VAL A 84 6.09 -15.75 -5.49
N GLY A 85 7.31 -16.09 -5.08
CA GLY A 85 7.78 -15.87 -3.70
C GLY A 85 7.70 -14.42 -3.27
N LEU A 86 8.16 -13.49 -4.12
CA LEU A 86 8.10 -12.04 -3.85
C LEU A 86 6.66 -11.52 -3.74
N THR A 87 5.76 -11.98 -4.62
CA THR A 87 4.35 -11.54 -4.59
C THR A 87 3.64 -12.03 -3.33
N VAL A 88 3.87 -13.28 -2.94
CA VAL A 88 3.29 -13.84 -1.70
C VAL A 88 3.85 -13.13 -0.47
N ALA A 89 5.16 -12.91 -0.41
CA ALA A 89 5.79 -12.19 0.69
C ALA A 89 5.27 -10.76 0.80
N ALA A 90 5.20 -10.01 -0.31
CA ALA A 90 4.69 -8.64 -0.32
C ALA A 90 3.22 -8.57 0.10
N ALA A 91 2.37 -9.47 -0.39
CA ALA A 91 0.96 -9.54 -0.01
C ALA A 91 0.79 -9.90 1.46
N GLY A 92 1.53 -10.92 1.94
CA GLY A 92 1.52 -11.34 3.33
C GLY A 92 1.97 -10.24 4.28
N LEU A 93 3.03 -9.50 3.92
CA LEU A 93 3.49 -8.38 4.72
C LEU A 93 2.45 -7.27 4.75
N THR A 94 1.88 -6.89 3.60
CA THR A 94 0.86 -5.83 3.52
C THR A 94 -0.38 -6.14 4.35
N VAL A 95 -0.87 -7.39 4.30
CA VAL A 95 -2.00 -7.82 5.13
C VAL A 95 -1.61 -7.85 6.60
N GLY A 96 -0.43 -8.38 6.92
CA GLY A 96 0.08 -8.43 8.29
C GLY A 96 0.20 -7.05 8.93
N THR A 97 0.74 -6.07 8.20
CA THR A 97 0.91 -4.69 8.68
C THR A 97 -0.41 -3.97 8.78
N ALA A 98 -1.36 -4.21 7.87
CA ALA A 98 -2.72 -3.66 7.97
C ALA A 98 -3.50 -4.23 9.16
N VAL A 99 -3.37 -5.52 9.45
CA VAL A 99 -3.98 -6.16 10.63
C VAL A 99 -3.37 -5.65 11.91
N LEU A 100 -2.04 -5.52 11.97
CA LEU A 100 -1.36 -4.95 13.12
C LEU A 100 -1.77 -3.48 13.33
N GLY A 101 -1.78 -2.66 12.29
CA GLY A 101 -2.18 -1.26 12.39
C GLY A 101 -3.66 -1.04 12.78
N ALA A 102 -4.52 -2.06 12.66
CA ALA A 102 -5.91 -2.01 13.10
C ALA A 102 -6.09 -2.38 14.58
N ARG A 103 -5.01 -2.77 15.28
CA ARG A 103 -5.03 -3.13 16.70
C ARG A 103 -4.50 -1.97 17.54
N ASP A 104 -5.20 -1.67 18.64
CA ASP A 104 -4.81 -0.62 19.58
C ASP A 104 -3.56 -0.98 20.41
N ASP A 105 -3.22 -2.27 20.50
CA ASP A 105 -2.08 -2.83 21.24
C ASP A 105 -0.88 -3.20 20.35
N ALA A 106 -0.88 -2.78 19.08
CA ALA A 106 0.18 -3.13 18.14
C ALA A 106 1.56 -2.65 18.65
N PRO A 107 2.58 -3.53 18.69
CA PRO A 107 3.91 -3.14 19.11
C PRO A 107 4.45 -2.05 18.17
N LYS A 108 4.91 -0.92 18.72
CA LYS A 108 5.47 0.21 17.95
C LYS A 108 6.63 -0.22 17.06
N ASP A 109 7.35 -1.26 17.47
CA ASP A 109 8.47 -1.89 16.79
C ASP A 109 8.02 -2.61 15.51
N ALA A 110 6.83 -3.24 15.54
CA ALA A 110 6.22 -3.88 14.38
C ALA A 110 5.74 -2.84 13.35
N ILE A 111 5.25 -1.69 13.81
CA ILE A 111 4.87 -0.55 12.95
C ILE A 111 6.12 0.02 12.27
N ARG A 112 7.23 0.23 13.01
CA ARG A 112 8.52 0.68 12.42
C ARG A 112 9.10 -0.31 11.41
N ALA A 113 9.01 -1.61 11.67
CA ALA A 113 9.44 -2.63 10.72
C ALA A 113 8.59 -2.61 9.45
N ALA A 114 7.28 -2.37 9.58
CA ALA A 114 6.33 -2.26 8.48
C ALA A 114 6.60 -1.07 7.54
N GLU A 115 6.98 0.08 8.12
CA GLU A 115 7.17 1.36 7.40
C GLU A 115 8.12 1.24 6.20
N TRP A 116 9.20 0.46 6.33
CA TRP A 116 10.20 0.30 5.26
C TRP A 116 10.10 -1.02 4.51
N ALA A 117 9.53 -2.06 5.13
CA ALA A 117 9.44 -3.37 4.52
C ALA A 117 8.39 -3.42 3.39
N VAL A 118 7.26 -2.73 3.52
CA VAL A 118 6.22 -2.69 2.47
C VAL A 118 6.71 -1.97 1.20
N PRO A 119 7.30 -0.76 1.26
CA PRO A 119 7.85 -0.08 0.08
C PRO A 119 9.00 -0.87 -0.59
N ALA A 120 9.91 -1.44 0.20
CA ALA A 120 11.04 -2.20 -0.33
C ALA A 120 10.59 -3.47 -1.08
N LEU A 121 9.58 -4.17 -0.56
CA LEU A 121 9.02 -5.36 -1.21
C LEU A 121 8.22 -5.01 -2.46
N LEU A 122 7.42 -3.92 -2.44
CA LEU A 122 6.73 -3.43 -3.63
C LEU A 122 7.74 -3.05 -4.74
N ALA A 123 8.83 -2.37 -4.39
CA ALA A 123 9.91 -2.06 -5.32
C ALA A 123 10.53 -3.34 -5.91
N GLY A 124 10.81 -4.36 -5.08
CA GLY A 124 11.32 -5.66 -5.54
C GLY A 124 10.36 -6.40 -6.48
N VAL A 125 9.05 -6.35 -6.23
CA VAL A 125 8.02 -6.93 -7.11
C VAL A 125 7.94 -6.20 -8.46
N ILE A 126 8.10 -4.88 -8.47
CA ILE A 126 8.12 -4.07 -9.69
C ILE A 126 9.38 -4.37 -10.50
N LEU A 127 10.55 -4.33 -9.87
CA LEU A 127 11.85 -4.56 -10.52
C LEU A 127 11.99 -5.98 -11.08
N SER A 128 11.44 -6.99 -10.40
CA SER A 128 11.40 -8.37 -10.91
C SER A 128 10.47 -8.55 -12.11
N GLY A 129 9.40 -7.75 -12.20
CA GLY A 129 8.48 -7.74 -13.34
C GLY A 129 9.02 -7.01 -14.57
N ALA A 130 9.98 -6.09 -14.40
CA ALA A 130 10.55 -5.28 -15.48
C ALA A 130 11.61 -6.01 -16.33
N ARG A 131 12.08 -7.19 -15.90
CA ARG A 131 13.12 -7.99 -16.59
C ARG A 131 12.56 -8.98 -17.64
N ARG A 132 11.38 -8.76 -18.19
CA ARG A 132 10.82 -9.59 -19.27
C ARG A 132 10.49 -8.77 -20.50
#